data_AF-A0A529K3M1-F1
#
_entry.id   AF-A0A529K3M1-F1
#
_cell.length_a   1.000
_cell.length_b   1.000
_cell.length_c   1.000
_cell.angle_alpha   90.00
_cell.angle_beta   90.00
_cell.angle_gamma   90.00
#
_symmetry.space_group_name_H-M   'P 1'
#
loop_
_entity.id
_entity.type
_entity.pdbx_description
1 polymer ?
#
loop_
_entity_poly.entity_id
_entity_poly.type
_entity_poly.pdbx_seq_one_letter_code
_entity_poly.pdbx_strand_id
1 'polypeptide(L)' 'YEFVHMISGRIVITPDGGAPVEVGPGDAFVVEADFKGTWKIIEPVTKHFVVRVG' A
#
# COMPACT_ATOMS: atom_id res chain seq x y z
N TYR A 1 -1.08 11.57 -5.11
CA TYR A 1 -0.42 10.28 -4.80
C TYR A 1 -0.21 10.18 -3.30
N GLU A 2 -0.11 8.95 -2.79
CA GLU A 2 0.30 8.62 -1.43
C GLU A 2 1.62 7.85 -1.50
N PHE A 3 2.65 8.31 -0.79
CA PHE A 3 3.83 7.48 -0.51
C PHE A 3 3.62 6.75 0.81
N VAL A 4 4.00 5.47 0.86
CA VAL A 4 3.91 4.61 2.05
C VAL A 4 5.26 3.94 2.30
N HIS A 5 5.66 3.89 3.57
CA HIS A 5 6.72 3.01 4.05
C HIS A 5 6.15 2.15 5.20
N MET A 6 6.21 0.83 5.03
CA MET A 6 5.65 -0.14 5.96
C MET A 6 6.61 -0.40 7.11
N ILE A 7 6.17 -0.15 8.34
CA ILE A 7 7.00 -0.33 9.55
C ILE A 7 6.77 -1.72 10.16
N SER A 8 5.52 -2.18 10.18
CA SER A 8 5.14 -3.50 10.68
C SER A 8 3.85 -4.01 10.03
N GLY A 9 3.65 -5.33 10.05
CA GLY A 9 2.46 -5.98 9.51
C GLY A 9 2.61 -6.40 8.05
N ARG A 10 1.51 -6.91 7.47
CA ARG A 10 1.48 -7.48 6.12
C ARG A 10 0.17 -7.15 5.42
N ILE A 11 0.27 -6.72 4.17
CA ILE A 11 -0.87 -6.51 3.28
C ILE A 11 -0.64 -7.19 1.93
N VAL A 12 -1.74 -7.39 1.22
CA VAL A 12 -1.74 -7.67 -0.21
C VAL A 12 -2.48 -6.52 -0.91
N ILE A 13 -1.82 -5.89 -1.88
CA ILE A 13 -2.40 -4.87 -2.76
C ILE A 13 -2.67 -5.51 -4.11
N THR A 14 -3.89 -5.42 -4.59
CA THR A 14 -4.28 -5.96 -5.90
C THR A 14 -4.88 -4.85 -6.75
N PRO A 15 -4.19 -4.34 -7.80
CA PRO A 15 -4.77 -3.43 -8.77
C PRO A 15 -5.88 -4.12 -9.57
N ASP A 16 -6.90 -3.37 -10.00
CA ASP A 16 -7.92 -3.89 -10.91
C ASP A 16 -7.28 -4.37 -12.21
N GLY A 17 -7.52 -5.65 -12.58
CA GLY A 17 -6.90 -6.28 -13.75
C GLY A 17 -5.40 -6.58 -13.61
N GLY A 18 -4.81 -6.29 -12.45
CA GLY A 18 -3.40 -6.55 -12.15
C GLY A 18 -3.16 -7.78 -11.29
N ALA A 19 -1.89 -8.15 -11.13
CA ALA A 19 -1.48 -9.19 -10.21
C ALA A 19 -1.39 -8.66 -8.75
N PRO A 20 -1.70 -9.49 -7.74
CA PRO A 20 -1.50 -9.12 -6.34
C PRO A 20 -0.01 -8.93 -6.01
N VAL A 21 0.27 -7.96 -5.15
CA VAL A 21 1.60 -7.65 -4.62
C VAL A 21 1.55 -7.74 -3.10
N GLU A 22 2.43 -8.55 -2.52
CA GLU A 22 2.64 -8.57 -1.07
C GLU A 22 3.52 -7.41 -0.63
N VAL A 23 3.17 -6.78 0.47
CA VAL A 23 3.95 -5.70 1.08
C VAL A 23 4.08 -5.98 2.58
N GLY A 24 5.31 -5.94 3.07
CA GLY A 24 5.68 -6.20 4.46
C GLY A 24 6.65 -5.16 5.03
N PRO A 25 7.20 -5.41 6.24
CA PRO A 25 8.05 -4.45 6.93
C PRO A 25 9.32 -4.13 6.13
N GLY A 26 9.63 -2.83 5.98
CA GLY A 26 10.76 -2.32 5.20
C GLY A 26 10.42 -1.99 3.74
N ASP A 27 9.27 -2.45 3.23
CA ASP A 27 8.84 -2.12 1.88
C ASP A 27 8.30 -0.68 1.80
N ALA A 28 8.62 0.01 0.71
CA ALA A 28 8.12 1.33 0.40
C ALA A 28 7.54 1.38 -1.03
N PHE A 29 6.43 2.09 -1.19
CA PHE A 29 5.72 2.17 -2.47
C PHE A 29 4.89 3.45 -2.59
N VAL A 30 4.46 3.75 -3.82
CA VAL A 30 3.57 4.87 -4.13
C VAL A 30 2.25 4.34 -4.63
N VAL A 31 1.17 4.97 -4.16
CA VAL A 31 -0.19 4.79 -4.65
C VAL A 31 -0.53 5.99 -5.51
N GLU A 32 -0.71 5.75 -6.80
CA GLU A 32 -1.11 6.79 -7.74
C GLU A 32 -2.53 7.31 -7.46
N ALA A 33 -2.80 8.56 -7.84
CA ALA A 33 -4.07 9.21 -7.51
C ALA A 33 -5.29 8.54 -8.16
N ASP A 34 -5.09 7.83 -9.26
CA ASP A 34 -6.09 7.11 -10.04
C ASP A 34 -6.09 5.59 -9.76
N PHE A 35 -5.34 5.12 -8.76
CA PHE A 35 -5.31 3.73 -8.37
C PHE A 35 -6.72 3.20 -8.07
N LYS A 36 -7.06 2.06 -8.68
CA LYS A 36 -8.26 1.26 -8.37
C LYS A 36 -7.84 -0.16 -8.08
N GLY A 37 -8.39 -0.72 -7.01
CA GLY A 37 -8.03 -2.04 -6.54
C GLY A 37 -8.39 -2.25 -5.08
N THR A 38 -7.86 -3.32 -4.51
CA THR A 38 -8.12 -3.72 -3.13
C THR A 38 -6.85 -3.73 -2.29
N TRP A 39 -7.06 -3.47 -0.99
CA TRP A 39 -6.06 -3.60 0.04
C TRP A 39 -6.58 -4.62 1.04
N LYS A 40 -5.93 -5.77 1.11
CA LYS A 40 -6.26 -6.80 2.09
C LYS A 40 -5.25 -6.76 3.22
N ILE A 41 -5.72 -6.42 4.41
CA ILE A 41 -4.92 -6.50 5.64
C ILE A 41 -4.83 -7.98 6.04
N ILE A 42 -3.61 -8.51 6.11
CA ILE A 42 -3.34 -9.89 6.53
C ILE A 42 -2.98 -9.91 8.02
N GLU A 43 -2.22 -8.91 8.47
CA GLU A 43 -1.81 -8.69 9.86
C GLU A 43 -1.95 -7.18 10.20
N PRO A 44 -2.20 -6.79 11.46
CA PRO A 44 -2.28 -5.38 11.86
C PRO A 44 -1.06 -4.57 11.40
N VAL A 45 -1.30 -3.42 10.78
CA VAL A 45 -0.25 -2.62 10.13
C VAL A 45 0.09 -1.34 10.88
N THR A 46 1.37 -0.99 10.86
CA THR A 46 1.87 0.36 11.19
C THR A 46 2.64 0.88 9.99
N LYS A 47 2.30 2.08 9.50
CA LYS A 47 2.95 2.69 8.34
C LYS A 47 3.25 4.17 8.58
N HIS A 48 4.33 4.65 7.98
CA HIS A 48 4.47 6.08 7.69
C HIS A 48 3.89 6.34 6.30
N PHE A 49 3.21 7.47 6.15
CA PHE A 49 2.66 7.87 4.86
C PHE A 49 2.78 9.37 4.64
N VAL A 50 2.85 9.76 3.37
CA VAL A 50 2.77 11.15 2.92
C VAL A 50 1.74 11.19 1.80
N VAL A 51 0.66 11.95 2.02
CA VAL A 51 -0.35 12.20 0.99
C VAL A 51 -0.16 13.61 0.46
N ARG A 52 -0.07 13.75 -0.86
CA ARG A 52 -0.20 15.05 -1.51
C ARG A 52 -1.68 15.40 -1.65
N VAL A 53 -2.09 16.53 -1.07
CA VAL A 53 -3.44 17.10 -1.20
C VAL A 53 -3.38 18.28 -2.18
N GLY A 54 -4.29 18.33 -3.15
CA GLY A 54 -4.36 19.37 -4.18
C GLY A 54 -5.36 19.03 -5.26
#